data_AF-A0A349R1P2-F1
#
_entry.id   AF-A0A349R1P2-F1
#
_cell.length_a   1.000
_cell.length_b   1.000
_cell.length_c   1.000
_cell.angle_alpha   90.00
_cell.angle_beta   90.00
_cell.angle_gamma   90.00
#
_symmetry.space_group_name_H-M   'P 1'
#
loop_
_entity.id
_entity.type
_entity.pdbx_description
1 polymer ?
#
loop_
_entity_poly.entity_id
_entity_poly.type
_entity_poly.pdbx_seq_one_letter_code
_entity_poly.pdbx_strand_id
1 'polypeptide(L)'
;FKGFWEKSPHVIAFMQRNNIKDMKALQGYFISRLHKIVESKKKKMIGWDEILEGNTNGEFSVMNRFDERTLDEQLSKKHPVILASSKYGLYFDYAQSSSKQEPINHGGNYPWSSSYQYNPLNDETTMNRKDLIRGVEGCIWTEHIYHISKLQYMILPRILGLAETGWTSSCQKNVETFKIERLPYQLAYFDRKGYNYWVPPVFETLESTETGHSFNITFDTAVPDAAIYFTLNGKDPTDADLLAKPSQTIKIMVPKGKVVMLKAIVITSSGRRSIISSKKFIG
;
A
#
# COMPACT_ATOMS: atom_id res chain seq x y z
N PHE A 1 21.61 8.13 6.78
CA PHE A 1 22.37 8.60 7.96
C PHE A 1 23.85 8.27 7.72
N LYS A 2 24.69 9.27 7.48
CA LYS A 2 26.15 9.11 7.28
C LYS A 2 26.87 9.79 8.45
N GLY A 3 27.95 9.20 8.97
CA GLY A 3 28.84 9.93 9.89
C GLY A 3 29.30 9.24 11.18
N PHE A 4 28.64 8.18 11.67
CA PHE A 4 29.13 7.50 12.89
C PHE A 4 30.45 6.76 12.67
N TRP A 5 30.56 6.04 11.56
CA TRP A 5 31.79 5.33 11.16
C TRP A 5 32.92 6.29 10.82
N GLU A 6 32.60 7.42 10.19
CA GLU A 6 33.57 8.46 9.79
C GLU A 6 34.32 9.07 10.97
N LYS A 7 33.69 9.11 12.15
CA LYS A 7 34.29 9.70 13.35
C LYS A 7 34.92 8.67 14.29
N SER A 8 34.82 7.37 13.98
CA SER A 8 35.30 6.31 14.87
C SER A 8 36.78 6.02 14.61
N PRO A 9 37.69 6.22 15.60
CA PRO A 9 39.11 5.92 15.43
C PRO A 9 39.38 4.46 15.09
N HIS A 10 38.58 3.55 15.65
CA HIS A 10 38.67 2.11 15.36
C HIS A 10 38.32 1.80 13.91
N VAL A 11 37.29 2.47 13.35
CA VAL A 11 36.89 2.28 11.96
C VAL A 11 37.93 2.86 11.00
N ILE A 12 38.45 4.06 11.29
CA ILE A 12 39.52 4.67 10.50
C ILE A 12 40.76 3.77 10.46
N ALA A 13 41.22 3.29 11.63
CA ALA A 13 42.35 2.37 11.72
C ALA A 13 42.09 1.03 11.02
N PHE A 14 40.84 0.54 11.05
CA PHE A 14 40.45 -0.64 10.29
C PHE A 14 40.53 -0.40 8.77
N MET A 15 40.00 0.72 8.28
CA MET A 15 40.04 1.08 6.87
C MET A 15 41.46 1.23 6.36
N GLN A 16 42.33 1.91 7.11
CA GLN A 16 43.75 2.06 6.78
C GLN A 16 44.46 0.71 6.66
N ARG A 17 44.28 -0.18 7.65
CA ARG A 17 44.88 -1.53 7.63
C ARG A 17 44.40 -2.40 6.47
N ASN A 18 43.18 -2.17 5.99
CA ASN A 18 42.57 -2.97 4.92
C ASN A 18 42.54 -2.24 3.57
N ASN A 19 43.23 -1.11 3.42
CA ASN A 19 43.25 -0.29 2.20
C ASN A 19 41.84 0.09 1.67
N ILE A 20 40.90 0.35 2.57
CA ILE A 20 39.53 0.74 2.23
C ILE A 20 39.48 2.27 2.06
N LYS A 21 39.12 2.72 0.86
CA LYS A 21 39.27 4.13 0.43
C LYS A 21 38.28 5.10 1.09
N ASP A 22 37.03 4.67 1.25
CA ASP A 22 35.95 5.52 1.76
C ASP A 22 34.85 4.68 2.45
N MET A 23 33.84 5.35 2.99
CA MET A 23 32.73 4.69 3.71
C MET A 23 31.86 3.82 2.82
N LYS A 24 31.72 4.13 1.53
CA LYS A 24 30.97 3.28 0.59
C LYS A 24 31.73 1.99 0.35
N ALA A 25 33.05 2.06 0.16
CA ALA A 25 33.91 0.89 0.08
C ALA A 25 33.91 0.08 1.38
N LEU A 26 33.80 0.73 2.56
CA LEU A 26 33.65 0.03 3.84
C LEU A 26 32.33 -0.73 3.92
N GLN A 27 31.22 -0.14 3.49
CA GLN A 27 29.93 -0.83 3.37
C GLN A 27 30.05 -2.03 2.42
N GLY A 28 30.65 -1.85 1.24
CA GLY A 28 30.89 -2.93 0.28
C GLY A 28 31.73 -4.07 0.84
N TYR A 29 32.80 -3.75 1.58
CA TYR A 29 33.62 -4.74 2.30
C TYR A 29 32.78 -5.53 3.31
N PHE A 30 31.99 -4.83 4.13
CA PHE A 30 31.16 -5.45 5.16
C PHE A 30 30.12 -6.39 4.55
N ILE A 31 29.39 -5.93 3.53
CA ILE A 31 28.39 -6.75 2.82
C ILE A 31 29.05 -7.94 2.13
N SER A 32 30.20 -7.76 1.46
CA SER A 32 30.93 -8.87 0.81
C SER A 32 31.38 -9.93 1.81
N ARG A 33 31.79 -9.52 3.02
CA ARG A 33 32.14 -10.46 4.10
C ARG A 33 30.90 -11.21 4.60
N LEU A 34 29.77 -10.53 4.78
CA LEU A 34 28.50 -11.16 5.17
C LEU A 34 28.03 -12.16 4.12
N HIS A 35 28.11 -11.80 2.84
CA HIS A 35 27.74 -12.68 1.72
C HIS A 35 28.49 -14.00 1.76
N LYS A 36 29.83 -13.98 1.92
CA LYS A 36 30.65 -15.20 2.08
C LYS A 36 30.23 -16.06 3.28
N ILE A 37 29.82 -15.44 4.39
CA ILE A 37 29.33 -16.17 5.57
C ILE A 37 28.00 -16.86 5.24
N VAL A 38 27.09 -16.17 4.56
CA VAL A 38 25.79 -16.72 4.14
C VAL A 38 25.98 -17.86 3.13
N GLU A 39 26.86 -17.70 2.15
CA GLU A 39 27.21 -18.74 1.16
C GLU A 39 27.84 -19.98 1.80
N SER A 40 28.74 -19.82 2.78
CA SER A 40 29.34 -20.98 3.47
C SER A 40 28.30 -21.84 4.19
N LYS A 41 27.12 -21.27 4.49
CA LYS A 41 25.94 -21.98 5.04
C LYS A 41 24.97 -22.49 3.96
N LYS A 42 25.34 -22.43 2.68
CA LYS A 42 24.50 -22.79 1.52
C LYS A 42 23.18 -22.02 1.49
N LYS A 43 23.19 -20.75 1.91
CA LYS A 43 22.04 -19.85 1.88
C LYS A 43 22.25 -18.76 0.82
N LYS A 44 21.17 -18.13 0.38
CA LYS A 44 21.18 -17.01 -0.56
C LYS A 44 20.95 -15.71 0.20
N MET A 45 21.74 -14.68 -0.11
CA MET A 45 21.58 -13.37 0.50
C MET A 45 20.55 -12.54 -0.26
N ILE A 46 19.68 -11.87 0.48
CA ILE A 46 18.77 -10.83 -0.01
C ILE A 46 19.08 -9.57 0.81
N GLY A 47 19.16 -8.41 0.18
CA GLY A 47 19.26 -7.14 0.89
C GLY A 47 18.60 -6.01 0.11
N TRP A 48 18.33 -4.91 0.80
CA TRP A 48 17.80 -3.68 0.20
C TRP A 48 18.76 -3.12 -0.85
N ASP A 49 18.24 -2.29 -1.76
CA ASP A 49 18.97 -1.75 -2.91
C ASP A 49 20.30 -1.05 -2.58
N GLU A 50 20.46 -0.51 -1.36
CA GLU A 50 21.71 0.14 -0.95
C GLU A 50 22.91 -0.80 -0.87
N ILE A 51 22.71 -2.13 -0.83
CA ILE A 51 23.83 -3.09 -0.87
C ILE A 51 24.69 -2.96 -2.14
N LEU A 52 24.17 -2.30 -3.18
CA LEU A 52 24.87 -2.04 -4.44
C LEU A 52 25.82 -0.84 -4.39
N GLU A 53 25.62 0.11 -3.46
CA GLU A 53 26.41 1.35 -3.41
C GLU A 53 27.92 1.12 -3.14
N GLY A 54 28.27 -0.05 -2.58
CA GLY A 54 29.64 -0.40 -2.20
C GLY A 54 30.41 -1.25 -3.21
N ASN A 55 29.90 -1.46 -4.44
CA ASN A 55 30.47 -2.41 -5.41
C ASN A 55 30.64 -3.83 -4.81
N THR A 56 29.63 -4.29 -4.07
CA THR A 56 29.60 -5.63 -3.51
C THR A 56 29.69 -6.66 -4.65
N ASN A 57 30.69 -7.54 -4.60
CA ASN A 57 30.84 -8.63 -5.56
C ASN A 57 30.14 -9.89 -5.02
N GLY A 58 29.43 -10.63 -5.88
CA GLY A 58 28.83 -11.92 -5.56
C GLY A 58 27.41 -12.10 -6.09
N GLU A 59 26.90 -13.34 -6.05
CA GLU A 59 25.52 -13.64 -6.39
C GLU A 59 24.60 -13.39 -5.19
N PHE A 60 23.89 -12.27 -5.21
CA PHE A 60 22.86 -11.93 -4.24
C PHE A 60 21.63 -11.36 -4.92
N SER A 61 20.48 -11.45 -4.24
CA SER A 61 19.23 -10.85 -4.71
C SER A 61 19.02 -9.49 -4.05
N VAL A 62 18.33 -8.60 -4.76
CA VAL A 62 18.05 -7.24 -4.31
C VAL A 62 16.56 -7.08 -4.06
N MET A 63 16.21 -6.52 -2.90
CA MET A 63 14.86 -6.05 -2.63
C MET A 63 14.77 -4.58 -3.06
N ASN A 64 14.09 -4.33 -4.17
CA ASN A 64 13.99 -3.01 -4.78
C ASN A 64 12.86 -2.22 -4.13
N ARG A 65 13.23 -1.17 -3.39
CA ARG A 65 12.27 -0.26 -2.74
C ARG A 65 12.07 1.06 -3.48
N PHE A 66 13.06 1.50 -4.26
CA PHE A 66 13.06 2.79 -4.96
C PHE A 66 12.61 2.72 -6.42
N ASP A 67 12.08 1.58 -6.84
CA ASP A 67 11.47 1.36 -8.15
C ASP A 67 12.47 1.52 -9.32
N GLU A 68 11.96 1.97 -10.46
CA GLU A 68 12.62 2.36 -11.71
C GLU A 68 13.96 3.11 -11.52
N ARG A 69 14.14 3.87 -10.43
CA ARG A 69 15.38 4.65 -10.20
C ARG A 69 16.63 3.78 -10.14
N THR A 70 16.52 2.55 -9.64
CA THR A 70 17.66 1.64 -9.44
C THR A 70 17.47 0.29 -10.12
N LEU A 71 16.27 0.03 -10.66
CA LEU A 71 15.91 -1.26 -11.24
C LEU A 71 16.72 -1.61 -12.49
N ASP A 72 16.92 -0.66 -13.41
CA ASP A 72 17.69 -0.92 -14.63
C ASP A 72 19.16 -1.29 -14.32
N GLU A 73 19.79 -0.60 -13.37
CA GLU A 73 21.15 -0.91 -12.91
C GLU A 73 21.21 -2.31 -12.26
N GLN A 74 20.25 -2.64 -11.40
CA GLN A 74 20.13 -3.94 -10.74
C GLN A 74 20.04 -5.08 -11.74
N LEU A 75 19.13 -4.95 -12.71
CA LEU A 75 18.88 -5.97 -13.72
C LEU A 75 20.05 -6.07 -14.71
N SER A 76 20.69 -4.95 -15.06
CA SER A 76 21.89 -4.92 -15.92
C SER A 76 23.08 -5.63 -15.28
N LYS A 77 23.21 -5.55 -13.95
CA LYS A 77 24.19 -6.34 -13.16
C LYS A 77 23.77 -7.80 -12.94
N LYS A 78 22.66 -8.24 -13.53
CA LYS A 78 22.11 -9.60 -13.44
C LYS A 78 21.74 -10.06 -12.03
N HIS A 79 21.47 -9.12 -11.11
CA HIS A 79 20.95 -9.49 -9.80
C HIS A 79 19.49 -9.91 -9.90
N PRO A 80 19.07 -11.01 -9.25
CA PRO A 80 17.65 -11.29 -9.07
C PRO A 80 16.99 -10.20 -8.22
N VAL A 81 15.79 -9.76 -8.57
CA VAL A 81 15.10 -8.64 -7.91
C VAL A 81 13.75 -9.08 -7.34
N ILE A 82 13.46 -8.66 -6.12
CA ILE A 82 12.12 -8.69 -5.50
C ILE A 82 11.62 -7.24 -5.46
N LEU A 83 10.46 -6.99 -6.03
CA LEU A 83 9.90 -5.65 -6.17
C LEU A 83 9.03 -5.33 -4.95
N ALA A 84 9.41 -4.29 -4.20
CA ALA A 84 8.79 -3.92 -2.93
C ALA A 84 8.60 -2.38 -2.84
N SER A 85 8.31 -1.72 -3.96
CA SER A 85 8.24 -0.26 -4.00
C SER A 85 7.02 0.32 -3.29
N SER A 86 7.28 1.28 -2.40
CA SER A 86 6.23 2.05 -1.71
C SER A 86 5.34 2.85 -2.67
N LYS A 87 5.86 3.28 -3.83
CA LYS A 87 5.14 4.04 -4.87
C LYS A 87 3.90 3.29 -5.40
N TYR A 88 3.93 1.96 -5.34
CA TYR A 88 2.87 1.09 -5.85
C TYR A 88 2.02 0.47 -4.74
N GLY A 89 2.07 1.03 -3.53
CA GLY A 89 1.29 0.55 -2.40
C GLY A 89 1.80 -0.77 -1.80
N LEU A 90 3.09 -1.07 -1.97
CA LEU A 90 3.72 -2.25 -1.36
C LEU A 90 4.27 -1.97 0.05
N TYR A 91 4.09 -0.76 0.57
CA TYR A 91 4.40 -0.41 1.97
C TYR A 91 3.09 -0.38 2.77
N PHE A 92 2.89 -1.43 3.56
CA PHE A 92 1.69 -1.69 4.33
C PHE A 92 1.65 -0.99 5.70
N ASP A 93 2.55 -0.06 5.95
CA ASP A 93 2.56 0.87 7.08
C ASP A 93 2.03 2.27 6.69
N TYR A 94 1.83 2.50 5.39
CA TYR A 94 1.17 3.69 4.86
C TYR A 94 -0.35 3.60 5.00
N ALA A 95 -1.02 4.75 5.10
CA ALA A 95 -2.47 4.85 5.17
C ALA A 95 -3.14 4.21 3.94
N GLN A 96 -4.34 3.68 4.13
CA GLN A 96 -5.17 3.16 3.03
C GLN A 96 -6.08 4.24 2.43
N SER A 97 -6.08 5.45 3.00
CA SER A 97 -6.83 6.60 2.50
C SER A 97 -6.14 7.92 2.89
N SER A 98 -6.59 9.03 2.30
CA SER A 98 -6.16 10.38 2.70
C SER A 98 -6.95 10.96 3.89
N SER A 99 -7.87 10.21 4.48
CA SER A 99 -8.71 10.71 5.57
C SER A 99 -7.90 10.97 6.84
N LYS A 100 -8.20 12.08 7.52
CA LYS A 100 -7.67 12.36 8.87
C LYS A 100 -8.20 11.41 9.95
N GLN A 101 -9.23 10.60 9.62
CA GLN A 101 -9.76 9.56 10.50
C GLN A 101 -8.94 8.28 10.49
N GLU A 102 -7.97 8.15 9.58
CA GLU A 102 -7.04 7.02 9.61
C GLU A 102 -6.23 7.02 10.91
N PRO A 103 -5.95 5.85 11.50
CA PRO A 103 -5.06 5.76 12.65
C PRO A 103 -3.65 6.24 12.25
N ILE A 104 -2.87 6.71 13.23
CA ILE A 104 -1.49 7.17 13.00
C ILE A 104 -0.71 6.17 12.13
N ASN A 105 -0.03 6.65 11.10
CA ASN A 105 0.62 5.84 10.08
C ASN A 105 1.86 6.58 9.56
N HIS A 106 2.63 5.93 8.69
CA HIS A 106 3.86 6.52 8.14
C HIS A 106 3.62 7.45 6.94
N GLY A 107 2.37 7.90 6.73
CA GLY A 107 1.93 8.72 5.59
C GLY A 107 1.31 7.90 4.46
N GLY A 108 1.28 8.47 3.25
CA GLY A 108 0.78 7.81 2.04
C GLY A 108 -0.75 7.74 1.90
N ASN A 109 -1.20 7.12 0.81
CA ASN A 109 -2.62 6.85 0.50
C ASN A 109 -2.67 5.69 -0.50
N TYR A 110 -2.62 4.47 0.03
CA TYR A 110 -2.48 3.25 -0.78
C TYR A 110 -3.52 2.20 -0.37
N PRO A 111 -4.76 2.32 -0.85
CA PRO A 111 -5.78 1.30 -0.70
C PRO A 111 -5.41 0.01 -1.46
N TRP A 112 -6.24 -1.02 -1.32
CA TRP A 112 -6.06 -2.30 -2.02
C TRP A 112 -5.85 -2.14 -3.53
N SER A 113 -6.51 -1.15 -4.15
CA SER A 113 -6.46 -0.91 -5.59
C SER A 113 -5.06 -0.50 -6.06
N SER A 114 -4.25 0.16 -5.21
CA SER A 114 -2.87 0.52 -5.58
C SER A 114 -2.01 -0.71 -5.82
N SER A 115 -1.99 -1.64 -4.85
CA SER A 115 -1.25 -2.90 -4.99
C SER A 115 -1.81 -3.80 -6.09
N TYR A 116 -3.13 -3.76 -6.30
CA TYR A 116 -3.79 -4.49 -7.40
C TYR A 116 -3.44 -3.90 -8.77
N GLN A 117 -3.36 -2.58 -8.93
CA GLN A 117 -3.08 -1.95 -10.22
C GLN A 117 -1.61 -2.06 -10.63
N TYR A 118 -0.71 -2.31 -9.67
CA TYR A 118 0.69 -2.51 -9.98
C TYR A 118 0.88 -3.65 -10.99
N ASN A 119 1.62 -3.36 -12.05
CA ASN A 119 2.10 -4.35 -13.01
C ASN A 119 3.65 -4.37 -12.94
N PRO A 120 4.24 -5.41 -12.34
CA PRO A 120 5.69 -5.59 -12.26
C PRO A 120 6.41 -5.71 -13.61
N LEU A 121 5.67 -6.03 -14.68
CA LEU A 121 6.17 -6.25 -16.03
C LEU A 121 5.43 -5.31 -17.00
N ASN A 122 5.64 -4.00 -16.82
CA ASN A 122 4.90 -2.95 -17.53
C ASN A 122 5.69 -2.25 -18.64
N ASP A 123 6.99 -2.52 -18.77
CA ASP A 123 7.88 -1.83 -19.71
C ASP A 123 8.91 -2.78 -20.34
N GLU A 124 9.66 -2.29 -21.33
CA GLU A 124 10.70 -3.07 -22.00
C GLU A 124 11.81 -3.52 -21.04
N THR A 125 12.15 -2.69 -20.04
CA THR A 125 13.19 -2.96 -19.05
C THR A 125 12.90 -4.24 -18.29
N THR A 126 11.69 -4.35 -17.77
CA THR A 126 11.20 -5.46 -16.96
C THR A 126 10.83 -6.66 -17.82
N MET A 127 10.23 -6.46 -18.99
CA MET A 127 9.87 -7.53 -19.92
C MET A 127 11.09 -8.28 -20.48
N ASN A 128 12.13 -7.56 -20.90
CA ASN A 128 13.34 -8.16 -21.47
C ASN A 128 14.18 -8.91 -20.42
N ARG A 129 13.96 -8.61 -19.13
CA ARG A 129 14.73 -9.16 -18.00
C ARG A 129 13.83 -9.86 -16.97
N LYS A 130 12.65 -10.32 -17.40
CA LYS A 130 11.63 -10.94 -16.55
C LYS A 130 12.16 -12.11 -15.71
N ASP A 131 13.14 -12.86 -16.24
CA ASP A 131 13.72 -14.03 -15.55
C ASP A 131 14.55 -13.68 -14.31
N LEU A 132 14.93 -12.40 -14.17
CA LEU A 132 15.58 -11.86 -12.98
C LEU A 132 14.57 -11.34 -11.95
N ILE A 133 13.33 -11.07 -12.35
CA ILE A 133 12.28 -10.63 -11.43
C ILE A 133 11.71 -11.87 -10.72
N ARG A 134 11.94 -11.96 -9.41
CA ARG A 134 11.55 -13.11 -8.59
C ARG A 134 10.16 -13.00 -7.98
N GLY A 135 9.62 -11.78 -7.93
CA GLY A 135 8.26 -11.54 -7.45
C GLY A 135 8.09 -10.16 -6.85
N VAL A 136 6.96 -9.99 -6.16
CA VAL A 136 6.58 -8.78 -5.43
C VAL A 136 6.46 -9.08 -3.94
N GLU A 137 6.75 -8.10 -3.10
CA GLU A 137 6.61 -8.21 -1.65
C GLU A 137 5.93 -6.97 -1.07
N GLY A 138 4.93 -7.17 -0.21
CA GLY A 138 4.36 -6.12 0.62
C GLY A 138 5.06 -6.09 1.97
N CYS A 139 5.73 -4.99 2.28
CA CYS A 139 6.48 -4.80 3.52
C CYS A 139 5.61 -4.12 4.56
N ILE A 140 5.76 -4.46 5.84
CA ILE A 140 5.07 -3.77 6.92
C ILE A 140 6.06 -3.35 8.01
N TRP A 141 6.22 -2.03 8.15
CA TRP A 141 7.02 -1.42 9.20
C TRP A 141 6.12 -1.08 10.39
N THR A 142 6.60 -1.32 11.61
CA THR A 142 5.74 -1.33 12.80
C THR A 142 5.99 -0.18 13.77
N GLU A 143 6.63 0.91 13.34
CA GLU A 143 6.92 2.09 14.16
C GLU A 143 5.66 2.67 14.82
N HIS A 144 4.53 2.57 14.14
CA HIS A 144 3.23 3.03 14.62
C HIS A 144 2.23 1.89 14.85
N ILE A 145 2.64 0.62 14.78
CA ILE A 145 1.75 -0.55 14.82
C ILE A 145 2.06 -1.39 16.07
N TYR A 146 1.47 -1.02 17.20
CA TYR A 146 1.77 -1.64 18.50
C TYR A 146 0.98 -2.91 18.81
N HIS A 147 -0.11 -3.18 18.08
CA HIS A 147 -1.03 -4.28 18.37
C HIS A 147 -1.49 -4.98 17.10
N ILE A 148 -1.80 -6.28 17.22
CA ILE A 148 -2.29 -7.12 16.11
C ILE A 148 -3.56 -6.56 15.46
N SER A 149 -4.46 -5.96 16.24
CA SER A 149 -5.66 -5.33 15.68
C SER A 149 -5.32 -4.26 14.65
N LYS A 150 -4.31 -3.42 14.92
CA LYS A 150 -3.87 -2.40 13.96
C LYS A 150 -3.08 -3.03 12.81
N LEU A 151 -2.28 -4.06 13.08
CA LEU A 151 -1.60 -4.80 12.02
C LEU A 151 -2.61 -5.35 10.99
N GLN A 152 -3.70 -5.97 11.46
CA GLN A 152 -4.78 -6.44 10.59
C GLN A 152 -5.40 -5.29 9.78
N TYR A 153 -5.65 -4.14 10.42
CA TYR A 153 -6.25 -2.98 9.75
C TYR A 153 -5.34 -2.43 8.67
N MET A 154 -4.04 -2.46 8.92
CA MET A 154 -3.04 -1.99 7.97
C MET A 154 -2.77 -3.01 6.86
N ILE A 155 -3.00 -4.30 7.04
CA ILE A 155 -2.75 -5.31 5.98
C ILE A 155 -4.00 -5.59 5.14
N LEU A 156 -5.17 -5.62 5.78
CA LEU A 156 -6.42 -6.02 5.15
C LEU A 156 -7.22 -4.79 4.71
N PRO A 157 -7.78 -4.76 3.47
CA PRO A 157 -7.78 -5.85 2.48
C PRO A 157 -6.63 -5.79 1.46
N ARG A 158 -5.70 -4.82 1.53
CA ARG A 158 -4.70 -4.61 0.46
C ARG A 158 -3.77 -5.79 0.18
N ILE A 159 -3.57 -6.70 1.13
CA ILE A 159 -2.87 -7.97 0.87
C ILE A 159 -3.52 -8.78 -0.26
N LEU A 160 -4.84 -8.65 -0.48
CA LEU A 160 -5.54 -9.31 -1.58
C LEU A 160 -5.13 -8.72 -2.94
N GLY A 161 -4.92 -7.40 -3.01
CA GLY A 161 -4.42 -6.75 -4.23
C GLY A 161 -2.99 -7.16 -4.54
N LEU A 162 -2.14 -7.24 -3.52
CA LEU A 162 -0.78 -7.80 -3.64
C LEU A 162 -0.81 -9.26 -4.12
N ALA A 163 -1.67 -10.10 -3.53
CA ALA A 163 -1.78 -11.51 -3.89
C ALA A 163 -2.18 -11.68 -5.37
N GLU A 164 -3.16 -10.90 -5.85
CA GLU A 164 -3.53 -10.92 -7.27
C GLU A 164 -2.35 -10.47 -8.16
N THR A 165 -1.63 -9.41 -7.78
CA THR A 165 -0.47 -8.93 -8.53
C THR A 165 0.70 -9.91 -8.57
N GLY A 166 0.92 -10.67 -7.49
CA GLY A 166 2.00 -11.66 -7.43
C GLY A 166 1.65 -13.01 -8.07
N TRP A 167 0.36 -13.30 -8.31
CA TRP A 167 -0.10 -14.62 -8.72
C TRP A 167 -0.77 -14.65 -10.09
N THR A 168 -1.67 -13.70 -10.39
CA THR A 168 -2.45 -13.69 -11.62
C THR A 168 -1.65 -13.07 -12.76
N SER A 169 -1.65 -13.71 -13.93
CA SER A 169 -1.02 -13.14 -15.12
C SER A 169 -1.66 -11.80 -15.49
N SER A 170 -0.85 -10.83 -15.94
CA SER A 170 -1.32 -9.45 -16.17
C SER A 170 -2.49 -9.36 -17.15
N CYS A 171 -2.51 -10.20 -18.20
CA CYS A 171 -3.59 -10.26 -19.18
C CYS A 171 -4.91 -10.85 -18.65
N GLN A 172 -4.89 -11.50 -17.48
CA GLN A 172 -6.08 -12.08 -16.84
C GLN A 172 -6.62 -11.21 -15.69
N LYS A 173 -5.90 -10.16 -15.29
CA LYS A 173 -6.36 -9.24 -14.24
C LYS A 173 -7.55 -8.42 -14.75
N ASN A 174 -8.66 -8.47 -14.01
CA ASN A 174 -9.85 -7.67 -14.27
C ASN A 174 -10.30 -6.99 -12.97
N VAL A 175 -10.07 -5.67 -12.88
CA VAL A 175 -10.33 -4.90 -11.65
C VAL A 175 -11.82 -4.87 -11.30
N GLU A 176 -12.70 -4.84 -12.30
CA GLU A 176 -14.15 -4.84 -12.07
C GLU A 176 -14.56 -6.16 -11.41
N THR A 177 -14.26 -7.30 -12.03
CA THR A 177 -14.55 -8.63 -11.44
C THR A 177 -13.94 -8.77 -10.04
N PHE A 178 -12.71 -8.29 -9.83
CA PHE A 178 -12.11 -8.30 -8.50
C PHE A 178 -12.92 -7.47 -7.49
N LYS A 179 -13.31 -6.25 -7.87
CA LYS A 179 -14.04 -5.30 -7.03
C LYS A 179 -15.48 -5.75 -6.74
N ILE A 180 -16.17 -6.36 -7.69
CA ILE A 180 -17.59 -6.71 -7.56
C ILE A 180 -17.82 -8.14 -7.03
N GLU A 181 -16.89 -9.07 -7.23
CA GLU A 181 -17.07 -10.47 -6.82
C GLU A 181 -16.10 -10.90 -5.72
N ARG A 182 -14.79 -10.74 -5.96
CA ARG A 182 -13.76 -11.36 -5.12
C ARG A 182 -13.51 -10.59 -3.82
N LEU A 183 -13.38 -9.27 -3.92
CA LEU A 183 -13.17 -8.40 -2.76
C LEU A 183 -14.36 -8.49 -1.80
N PRO A 184 -15.63 -8.36 -2.22
CA PRO A 184 -16.78 -8.50 -1.32
C PRO A 184 -16.84 -9.84 -0.60
N TYR A 185 -16.53 -10.94 -1.31
CA TYR A 185 -16.45 -12.27 -0.71
C TYR A 185 -15.42 -12.33 0.44
N GLN A 186 -14.23 -11.77 0.23
CA GLN A 186 -13.17 -11.75 1.25
C GLN A 186 -13.47 -10.80 2.41
N LEU A 187 -14.05 -9.63 2.14
CA LEU A 187 -14.47 -8.69 3.19
C LEU A 187 -15.56 -9.31 4.08
N ALA A 188 -16.54 -10.00 3.50
CA ALA A 188 -17.54 -10.75 4.27
C ALA A 188 -16.89 -11.87 5.11
N TYR A 189 -15.88 -12.55 4.58
CA TYR A 189 -15.12 -13.53 5.33
C TYR A 189 -14.37 -12.90 6.52
N PHE A 190 -13.70 -11.77 6.31
CA PHE A 190 -12.99 -11.05 7.36
C PHE A 190 -13.93 -10.57 8.46
N ASP A 191 -15.10 -10.05 8.08
CA ASP A 191 -16.14 -9.59 9.02
C ASP A 191 -16.66 -10.75 9.87
N ARG A 192 -17.05 -11.88 9.25
CA ARG A 192 -17.50 -13.09 9.97
C ARG A 192 -16.45 -13.70 10.89
N LYS A 193 -15.17 -13.56 10.55
CA LYS A 193 -14.04 -14.04 11.38
C LYS A 193 -13.61 -13.04 12.44
N GLY A 194 -14.18 -11.84 12.45
CA GLY A 194 -13.83 -10.80 13.42
C GLY A 194 -12.45 -10.19 13.18
N TYR A 195 -11.86 -10.29 11.99
CA TYR A 195 -10.61 -9.60 11.68
C TYR A 195 -10.84 -8.10 11.61
N ASN A 196 -9.91 -7.30 12.15
CA ASN A 196 -10.01 -5.84 12.08
C ASN A 196 -9.46 -5.34 10.74
N TYR A 197 -10.27 -5.36 9.67
CA TYR A 197 -9.86 -4.90 8.34
C TYR A 197 -10.28 -3.45 8.08
N TRP A 198 -9.61 -2.78 7.14
CA TRP A 198 -10.04 -1.47 6.65
C TRP A 198 -11.33 -1.61 5.82
N VAL A 199 -12.43 -1.05 6.33
CA VAL A 199 -13.73 -1.08 5.65
C VAL A 199 -13.74 -0.03 4.54
N PRO A 200 -13.92 -0.42 3.26
CA PRO A 200 -14.00 0.55 2.18
C PRO A 200 -15.12 1.58 2.40
N PRO A 201 -14.86 2.88 2.17
CA PRO A 201 -15.87 3.93 2.26
C PRO A 201 -16.89 3.80 1.13
N VAL A 202 -18.00 4.53 1.26
CA VAL A 202 -19.07 4.58 0.26
C VAL A 202 -18.56 5.19 -1.05
N PHE A 203 -17.80 6.29 -0.96
CA PHE A 203 -17.23 6.96 -2.13
C PHE A 203 -15.72 6.76 -2.18
N GLU A 204 -15.20 6.33 -3.34
CA GLU A 204 -13.75 6.18 -3.58
C GLU A 204 -13.02 7.52 -3.42
N THR A 205 -13.59 8.59 -3.97
CA THR A 205 -13.16 9.96 -3.69
C THR A 205 -13.76 10.41 -2.36
N LEU A 206 -12.93 10.45 -1.33
CA LEU A 206 -13.37 10.74 0.05
C LEU A 206 -13.98 12.12 0.23
N GLU A 207 -13.54 13.11 -0.53
CA GLU A 207 -14.07 14.47 -0.48
C GLU A 207 -14.16 15.00 -1.92
N SER A 208 -15.36 15.33 -2.38
CA SER A 208 -15.56 15.98 -3.68
C SER A 208 -16.48 17.20 -3.56
N THR A 209 -16.28 18.18 -4.44
CA THR A 209 -17.20 19.31 -4.59
C THR A 209 -17.76 19.32 -6.00
N GLU A 210 -19.08 19.42 -6.11
CA GLU A 210 -19.82 19.43 -7.38
C GLU A 210 -20.77 20.63 -7.40
N THR A 211 -20.92 21.28 -8.57
CA THR A 211 -21.77 22.46 -8.76
C THR A 211 -22.89 22.15 -9.73
N GLY A 212 -24.11 22.55 -9.40
CA GLY A 212 -25.31 22.24 -10.16
C GLY A 212 -26.57 22.21 -9.29
N HIS A 213 -27.73 22.06 -9.93
CA HIS A 213 -29.02 22.15 -9.23
C HIS A 213 -29.60 20.81 -8.81
N SER A 214 -29.12 19.70 -9.39
CA SER A 214 -29.67 18.35 -9.20
C SER A 214 -28.56 17.33 -9.33
N PHE A 215 -28.41 16.47 -8.32
CA PHE A 215 -27.40 15.41 -8.27
C PHE A 215 -28.06 14.07 -7.98
N ASN A 216 -27.63 13.01 -8.68
CA ASN A 216 -28.06 11.65 -8.41
C ASN A 216 -26.93 10.92 -7.69
N ILE A 217 -27.19 10.45 -6.48
CA ILE A 217 -26.20 9.77 -5.66
C ILE A 217 -26.68 8.35 -5.38
N THR A 218 -25.89 7.38 -5.83
CA THR A 218 -26.10 5.96 -5.53
C THR A 218 -25.25 5.56 -4.34
N PHE A 219 -25.84 4.84 -3.39
CA PHE A 219 -25.16 4.29 -2.23
C PHE A 219 -24.88 2.80 -2.45
N ASP A 220 -23.61 2.47 -2.59
CA ASP A 220 -23.12 1.09 -2.70
C ASP A 220 -21.94 0.88 -1.74
N THR A 221 -21.72 -0.39 -1.38
CA THR A 221 -20.61 -0.80 -0.53
C THR A 221 -20.04 -2.13 -1.01
N ALA A 222 -18.72 -2.28 -0.88
CA ALA A 222 -18.04 -3.53 -1.19
C ALA A 222 -18.23 -4.60 -0.10
N VAL A 223 -18.80 -4.26 1.07
CA VAL A 223 -19.01 -5.22 2.15
C VAL A 223 -20.45 -5.76 2.08
N PRO A 224 -20.64 -7.06 1.78
CA PRO A 224 -21.97 -7.67 1.81
C PRO A 224 -22.66 -7.49 3.16
N ASP A 225 -23.98 -7.27 3.13
CA ASP A 225 -24.85 -7.09 4.30
C ASP A 225 -24.48 -5.90 5.22
N ALA A 226 -23.60 -5.00 4.77
CA ALA A 226 -23.30 -3.78 5.49
C ALA A 226 -24.37 -2.70 5.25
N ALA A 227 -24.63 -1.91 6.29
CA ALA A 227 -25.54 -0.78 6.23
C ALA A 227 -24.78 0.51 5.88
N ILE A 228 -25.41 1.38 5.09
CA ILE A 228 -24.87 2.70 4.77
C ILE A 228 -25.74 3.76 5.46
N TYR A 229 -25.12 4.54 6.34
CA TYR A 229 -25.77 5.66 7.03
C TYR A 229 -25.25 6.98 6.48
N PHE A 230 -26.12 7.97 6.33
CA PHE A 230 -25.74 9.26 5.77
C PHE A 230 -26.48 10.45 6.39
N THR A 231 -25.91 11.65 6.19
CA THR A 231 -26.50 12.94 6.54
C THR A 231 -26.38 13.89 5.36
N LEU A 232 -27.23 14.92 5.29
CA LEU A 232 -27.21 15.95 4.24
C LEU A 232 -26.87 17.36 4.79
N ASN A 233 -26.58 17.45 6.09
CA ASN A 233 -26.33 18.70 6.81
C ASN A 233 -24.86 18.87 7.23
N GLY A 234 -23.97 17.96 6.82
CA GLY A 234 -22.54 17.99 7.16
C GLY A 234 -22.16 17.44 8.54
N LYS A 235 -23.12 16.96 9.34
CA LYS A 235 -22.84 16.20 10.57
C LYS A 235 -22.27 14.84 10.21
N ASP A 236 -21.33 14.32 11.00
CA ASP A 236 -20.86 12.94 10.83
C ASP A 236 -21.99 11.93 11.10
N PRO A 237 -22.28 11.00 10.17
CA PRO A 237 -23.35 10.04 10.32
C PRO A 237 -23.06 8.99 11.40
N THR A 238 -24.12 8.57 12.07
CA THR A 238 -24.17 7.48 13.05
C THR A 238 -25.21 6.45 12.63
N ASP A 239 -25.29 5.32 13.35
CA ASP A 239 -26.32 4.28 13.18
C ASP A 239 -27.75 4.74 13.56
N ALA A 240 -27.92 5.98 14.02
CA ALA A 240 -29.20 6.63 14.27
C ALA A 240 -29.64 7.61 13.17
N ASP A 241 -28.78 7.87 12.17
CA ASP A 241 -29.08 8.79 11.06
C ASP A 241 -29.74 8.05 9.87
N LEU A 242 -29.83 8.67 8.69
CA LEU A 242 -30.57 8.12 7.55
C LEU A 242 -29.91 6.83 7.01
N LEU A 243 -30.68 5.75 6.95
CA LEU A 243 -30.26 4.48 6.36
C LEU A 243 -30.58 4.44 4.86
N ALA A 244 -29.56 4.23 4.03
CA ALA A 244 -29.76 3.97 2.60
C ALA A 244 -30.17 2.51 2.36
N LYS A 245 -31.11 2.30 1.43
CA LYS A 245 -31.40 0.95 0.93
C LYS A 245 -30.25 0.47 0.02
N PRO A 246 -30.02 -0.85 -0.10
CA PRO A 246 -28.99 -1.38 -1.00
C PRO A 246 -29.16 -0.84 -2.43
N SER A 247 -28.07 -0.30 -2.99
CA SER A 247 -28.03 0.32 -4.32
C SER A 247 -29.08 1.41 -4.56
N GLN A 248 -29.50 2.09 -3.49
CA GLN A 248 -30.45 3.19 -3.60
C GLN A 248 -29.79 4.39 -4.27
N THR A 249 -30.43 4.91 -5.32
CA THR A 249 -30.16 6.25 -5.84
C THR A 249 -31.11 7.26 -5.20
N ILE A 250 -30.55 8.30 -4.59
CA ILE A 250 -31.31 9.48 -4.15
C ILE A 250 -31.04 10.65 -5.09
N LYS A 251 -32.05 11.49 -5.27
CA LYS A 251 -31.91 12.78 -5.96
C LYS A 251 -31.76 13.89 -4.94
N ILE A 252 -30.66 14.63 -5.00
CA ILE A 252 -30.39 15.79 -4.16
C ILE A 252 -30.59 17.06 -4.99
N MET A 253 -31.56 17.88 -4.59
CA MET A 253 -31.80 19.19 -5.20
C MET A 253 -31.11 20.28 -4.38
N VAL A 254 -30.35 21.15 -5.04
CA VAL A 254 -29.63 22.25 -4.38
C VAL A 254 -30.04 23.59 -5.01
N PRO A 255 -30.82 24.42 -4.31
CA PRO A 255 -31.23 25.73 -4.82
C PRO A 255 -30.03 26.65 -5.03
N LYS A 256 -30.17 27.61 -5.95
CA LYS A 256 -29.13 28.60 -6.26
C LYS A 256 -28.61 29.31 -5.01
N GLY A 257 -27.30 29.30 -4.82
CA GLY A 257 -26.63 29.92 -3.67
C GLY A 257 -26.76 29.13 -2.36
N LYS A 258 -27.25 27.89 -2.40
CA LYS A 258 -27.26 26.98 -1.25
C LYS A 258 -26.18 25.91 -1.39
N VAL A 259 -25.85 25.30 -0.26
CA VAL A 259 -24.87 24.22 -0.17
C VAL A 259 -25.50 23.06 0.58
N VAL A 260 -25.31 21.85 0.07
CA VAL A 260 -25.66 20.59 0.76
C VAL A 260 -24.38 19.80 0.99
N MET A 261 -24.19 19.31 2.21
CA MET A 261 -23.04 18.51 2.60
C MET A 261 -23.51 17.10 2.90
N LEU A 262 -23.31 16.20 1.93
CA LEU A 262 -23.53 14.77 2.11
C LEU A 262 -22.33 14.16 2.81
N LYS A 263 -22.55 13.43 3.90
CA LYS A 263 -21.55 12.56 4.53
C LYS A 263 -22.14 11.17 4.67
N ALA A 264 -21.35 10.13 4.42
CA ALA A 264 -21.78 8.74 4.49
C ALA A 264 -20.73 7.84 5.14
N ILE A 265 -21.20 6.81 5.85
CA ILE A 265 -20.39 5.81 6.54
C ILE A 265 -20.96 4.41 6.27
N VAL A 266 -20.07 3.43 6.11
CA VAL A 266 -20.43 2.00 6.06
C VAL A 266 -20.30 1.43 7.47
N ILE A 267 -21.33 0.72 7.94
CA ILE A 267 -21.32 -0.05 9.18
C ILE A 267 -21.58 -1.52 8.83
N THR A 268 -20.59 -2.38 9.11
CA THR A 268 -20.66 -3.81 8.80
C THR A 268 -21.55 -4.56 9.80
N SER A 269 -21.93 -5.80 9.47
CA SER A 269 -22.71 -6.66 10.37
C SER A 269 -22.01 -6.91 11.72
N SER A 270 -20.67 -6.96 11.75
CA SER A 270 -19.90 -7.04 12.99
C SER A 270 -19.74 -5.70 13.74
N GLY A 271 -20.30 -4.60 13.22
CA GLY A 271 -20.23 -3.26 13.81
C GLY A 271 -18.96 -2.48 13.46
N ARG A 272 -18.15 -2.93 12.47
CA ARG A 272 -17.00 -2.18 11.97
C ARG A 272 -17.47 -0.99 11.16
N ARG A 273 -16.69 0.09 11.19
CA ARG A 273 -17.04 1.34 10.54
C ARG A 273 -15.97 1.72 9.53
N SER A 274 -16.38 2.17 8.35
CA SER A 274 -15.47 2.85 7.43
C SER A 274 -15.10 4.22 7.99
N ILE A 275 -14.07 4.82 7.40
CA ILE A 275 -13.95 6.28 7.40
C ILE A 275 -15.18 6.91 6.73
N ILE A 276 -15.44 8.17 7.06
CA ILE A 276 -16.52 8.96 6.47
C ILE A 276 -16.05 9.49 5.12
N SER A 277 -16.86 9.26 4.09
CA SER A 277 -16.71 9.91 2.79
C SER A 277 -17.78 10.99 2.62
N SER A 278 -17.45 12.07 1.91
CA SER A 278 -18.30 13.25 1.79
C SER A 278 -18.35 13.85 0.39
N LYS A 279 -19.49 14.45 0.06
CA LYS A 279 -19.72 15.22 -1.15
C LYS A 279 -20.34 16.56 -0.80
N LYS A 280 -19.74 17.64 -1.29
CA LYS A 280 -20.25 19.01 -1.19
C LYS A 280 -20.94 19.38 -2.50
N PHE A 281 -22.21 19.75 -2.41
CA PHE A 281 -22.99 20.20 -3.56
C PHE A 281 -23.28 21.69 -3.45
N ILE A 282 -23.04 22.44 -4.51
CA ILE A 282 -23.26 23.90 -4.58
C ILE A 282 -24.28 24.19 -5.68
N GLY A 283 -25.38 24.84 -5.31
CA GLY A 283 -26.50 25.18 -6.21
C GLY A 283 -26.35 26.51 -6.92
#